data_AF-A0AAV5CFW5-F1
#
_entry.id   AF-A0AAV5CFW5-F1
#
_cell.length_a   1.000
_cell.length_b   1.000
_cell.length_c   1.000
_cell.angle_alpha   90.00
_cell.angle_beta   90.00
_cell.angle_gamma   90.00
#
_symmetry.space_group_name_H-M   'P 1'
#
loop_
_entity.id
_entity.type
_entity.pdbx_description
1 polymer ?
#
loop_
_entity_poly.entity_id
_entity_poly.type
_entity_poly.pdbx_seq_one_letter_code
_entity_poly.pdbx_strand_id
1 'polypeptide(L)'
;MRGIGVQHSGLLPLVRELVEILFQEGLLKFAMGINMPAKTVVFTSIEKFDGDVRHCIRSGEYTQMSGRAGRRGKDTSGKCVIIIDEKMEQSSIKEIVSGKPAPLLSTFHLSYGTILKSQKRTFTVKDVFENSFCMFQAEKATPSLDEKIKMLESQVAEHDAAGIDVAEYHKLDHKISEIQKKINYVMIKPDPGYLKRVIGRLVYVRDGSTDWGWGLVASELKKESGSQTKSPAMVASRKIECTVDILVCCSTSSKKESDRKLPCPGDTGKLDEKYPQGVPDADPIKDLDIQDAELIEWVHELENLLQKNALIHCLSVDRQRMNFCVRKRPKGLAASLIESGDQLLIPEVMFEGVFKDLDYRQVATLASCFIPCGSTKKTKVPSQLSDSMMQLKDAARNIAKVQQRYKLEIDVDEYVRLSSRTCLMDVVDRWIKGEIFEQVVTSTDIMPVLRSLQISLFSALAGIWIIYIEIKR
;
A
#
# COMPACT_ATOMS: atom_id res chain seq x y z
N MET A 1 16.78 -40.93 -3.81
CA MET A 1 16.04 -39.64 -3.72
C MET A 1 17.02 -38.53 -3.35
N ARG A 2 16.90 -37.33 -3.94
CA ARG A 2 17.84 -36.22 -3.70
C ARG A 2 17.66 -35.53 -2.33
N GLY A 3 16.67 -35.95 -1.53
CA GLY A 3 16.41 -35.41 -0.18
C GLY A 3 15.90 -33.95 -0.19
N ILE A 4 15.20 -33.56 -1.25
CA ILE A 4 14.70 -32.19 -1.49
C ILE A 4 13.17 -32.26 -1.55
N GLY A 5 12.49 -31.46 -0.73
CA GLY A 5 11.05 -31.27 -0.74
C GLY A 5 10.66 -29.85 -1.10
N VAL A 6 9.48 -29.69 -1.70
CA VAL A 6 8.89 -28.37 -1.99
C VAL A 6 7.49 -28.39 -1.41
N GLN A 7 7.11 -27.31 -0.72
CA GLN A 7 5.78 -27.12 -0.19
C GLN A 7 5.28 -25.71 -0.52
N HIS A 8 4.15 -25.63 -1.21
CA HIS A 8 3.41 -24.37 -1.42
C HIS A 8 1.91 -24.67 -1.51
N SER A 9 1.08 -23.63 -1.46
CA SER A 9 -0.39 -23.73 -1.50
C SER A 9 -0.96 -24.35 -2.77
N GLY A 10 -0.15 -24.46 -3.83
CA GLY A 10 -0.54 -25.03 -5.13
C GLY A 10 -0.28 -26.52 -5.28
N LEU A 11 0.35 -27.18 -4.30
CA LEU A 11 0.48 -28.64 -4.30
C LEU A 11 -0.82 -29.29 -3.85
N LEU A 12 -1.06 -30.51 -4.34
CA LEU A 12 -2.17 -31.34 -3.87
C LEU A 12 -2.04 -31.54 -2.35
N PRO A 13 -3.16 -31.48 -1.58
CA PRO A 13 -3.14 -31.68 -0.13
C PRO A 13 -2.41 -32.97 0.28
N LEU A 14 -2.64 -34.07 -0.44
CA LEU A 14 -1.96 -35.35 -0.20
C LEU A 14 -0.44 -35.25 -0.37
N VAL A 15 0.03 -34.56 -1.43
CA VAL A 15 1.48 -34.38 -1.67
C VAL A 15 2.09 -33.49 -0.60
N ARG A 16 1.36 -32.45 -0.17
CA ARG A 16 1.78 -31.59 0.93
C ARG A 16 1.93 -32.38 2.23
N GLU A 17 0.93 -33.19 2.59
CA GLU A 17 0.96 -34.05 3.78
C GLU A 17 2.14 -35.03 3.72
N LEU A 18 2.37 -35.65 2.55
CA LEU A 18 3.50 -36.54 2.35
C LEU A 18 4.85 -35.82 2.55
N VAL A 19 5.01 -34.62 2.00
CA VAL A 19 6.24 -33.81 2.19
C VAL A 19 6.43 -33.46 3.67
N GLU A 20 5.35 -33.11 4.39
CA GLU A 20 5.39 -32.83 5.83
C GLU A 20 5.82 -34.08 6.64
N ILE A 21 5.29 -35.26 6.32
CA ILE A 21 5.65 -36.54 6.94
C ILE A 21 7.12 -36.89 6.65
N LEU A 22 7.54 -36.85 5.40
CA LEU A 22 8.92 -37.18 5.01
C LEU A 22 9.95 -36.22 5.63
N PHE A 23 9.56 -34.97 5.88
CA PHE A 23 10.40 -34.01 6.60
C PHE A 23 10.52 -34.33 8.10
N GLN A 24 9.43 -34.75 8.75
CA GLN A 24 9.43 -35.17 10.15
C GLN A 24 10.30 -36.41 10.40
N GLU A 25 10.23 -37.38 9.48
CA GLU A 25 11.05 -38.60 9.49
C GLU A 25 12.54 -38.34 9.15
N GLY A 26 12.91 -37.11 8.76
CA GLY A 26 14.29 -36.75 8.44
C GLY A 26 14.79 -37.28 7.11
N LEU A 27 13.89 -37.76 6.25
CA LEU A 27 14.21 -38.25 4.90
C LEU A 27 14.45 -37.10 3.90
N LEU A 28 13.95 -35.90 4.23
CA LEU A 28 14.22 -34.66 3.50
C LEU A 28 15.29 -33.85 4.24
N LYS A 29 16.39 -33.54 3.53
CA LYS A 29 17.49 -32.69 4.03
C LYS A 29 17.20 -31.21 3.82
N PHE A 30 16.47 -30.87 2.75
CA PHE A 30 16.10 -29.51 2.40
C PHE A 30 14.63 -29.44 2.04
N ALA A 31 13.93 -28.42 2.55
CA ALA A 31 12.57 -28.17 2.13
C ALA A 31 12.21 -26.68 2.16
N MET A 32 11.38 -26.26 1.20
CA MET A 32 10.87 -24.89 1.10
C MET A 32 9.40 -24.85 1.50
N GLY A 33 9.00 -23.84 2.28
CA GLY A 33 7.59 -23.57 2.60
C GLY A 33 6.93 -24.55 3.58
N ILE A 34 7.72 -25.27 4.38
CA ILE A 34 7.21 -26.17 5.42
C ILE A 34 6.98 -25.42 6.73
N ASN A 35 5.88 -25.74 7.42
CA ASN A 35 5.53 -25.17 8.72
C ASN A 35 6.06 -26.00 9.92
N MET A 36 7.27 -26.57 9.79
CA MET A 36 7.90 -27.46 10.77
C MET A 36 9.30 -26.94 11.13
N PRO A 37 9.81 -27.21 12.36
CA PRO A 37 11.11 -26.72 12.78
C PRO A 37 12.26 -27.41 12.04
N ALA A 38 13.28 -26.64 11.67
CA ALA A 38 14.48 -27.07 10.96
C ALA A 38 15.73 -26.61 11.70
N LYS A 39 16.91 -27.17 11.41
CA LYS A 39 18.16 -26.68 12.00
C LYS A 39 18.52 -25.27 11.52
N THR A 40 18.26 -25.00 10.24
CA THR A 40 18.60 -23.75 9.56
C THR A 40 17.39 -23.26 8.77
N VAL A 41 17.11 -21.96 8.84
CA VAL A 41 16.13 -21.27 7.98
C VAL A 41 16.89 -20.33 7.06
N VAL A 42 16.54 -20.32 5.78
CA VAL A 42 17.16 -19.47 4.76
C VAL A 42 16.09 -18.60 4.11
N PHE A 43 16.26 -17.29 4.17
CA PHE A 43 15.43 -16.31 3.48
C PHE A 43 16.08 -15.99 2.15
N THR A 44 15.44 -16.42 1.06
CA THR A 44 15.89 -16.13 -0.31
C THR A 44 15.56 -14.71 -0.75
N SER A 45 14.51 -14.13 -0.15
CA SER A 45 14.11 -12.74 -0.32
C SER A 45 13.45 -12.25 0.97
N ILE A 46 13.62 -10.96 1.26
CA ILE A 46 12.92 -10.25 2.34
C ILE A 46 11.73 -9.44 1.82
N GLU A 47 11.41 -9.55 0.53
CA GLU A 47 10.19 -8.98 -0.04
C GLU A 47 9.11 -10.05 -0.15
N LYS A 48 7.90 -9.69 0.25
CA LYS A 48 6.71 -10.52 0.19
C LYS A 48 5.62 -9.80 -0.59
N PHE A 49 4.93 -10.56 -1.44
CA PHE A 49 3.76 -10.07 -2.18
C PHE A 49 2.49 -10.49 -1.46
N ASP A 50 1.68 -9.52 -1.02
CA ASP A 50 0.41 -9.78 -0.32
C ASP A 50 -0.80 -9.86 -1.27
N GLY A 51 -0.59 -9.70 -2.58
CA GLY A 51 -1.65 -9.69 -3.59
C GLY A 51 -1.75 -8.38 -4.37
N ASP A 52 -1.40 -7.27 -3.72
CA ASP A 52 -1.44 -5.93 -4.31
C ASP A 52 -0.04 -5.31 -4.42
N VAL A 53 0.70 -5.29 -3.31
CA VAL A 53 2.00 -4.62 -3.20
C VAL A 53 3.06 -5.61 -2.72
N ARG A 54 4.28 -5.50 -3.30
CA ARG A 54 5.47 -6.11 -2.71
C ARG A 54 5.98 -5.19 -1.61
N HIS A 55 6.02 -5.72 -0.39
CA HIS A 55 6.55 -4.99 0.74
C HIS A 55 7.64 -5.81 1.42
N CYS A 56 8.50 -5.13 2.16
CA CYS A 56 9.51 -5.81 2.96
C CYS A 56 8.86 -6.51 4.16
N ILE A 57 9.32 -7.72 4.49
CA ILE A 57 8.78 -8.50 5.61
C ILE A 57 8.88 -7.70 6.91
N ARG A 58 7.82 -7.75 7.71
CA ARG A 58 7.80 -7.06 9.01
C ARG A 58 8.62 -7.85 10.02
N SER A 59 9.13 -7.18 11.05
CA SER A 59 9.91 -7.83 12.10
C SER A 59 9.18 -9.00 12.80
N GLY A 60 7.86 -8.89 12.96
CA GLY A 60 7.01 -9.98 13.47
C GLY A 60 6.96 -11.20 12.54
N GLU A 61 6.84 -10.99 11.22
CA GLU A 61 6.86 -12.06 10.22
C GLU A 61 8.24 -12.72 10.17
N TYR A 62 9.31 -11.93 10.20
CA TYR A 62 10.68 -12.44 10.31
C TYR A 62 10.85 -13.31 11.56
N THR A 63 10.41 -12.83 12.73
CA THR A 63 10.50 -13.60 13.99
C THR A 63 9.72 -14.91 13.92
N GLN A 64 8.52 -14.90 13.32
CA GLN A 64 7.71 -16.11 13.14
C GLN A 64 8.39 -17.14 12.21
N MET A 65 8.96 -16.68 11.10
CA MET A 65 9.64 -17.55 10.12
C MET A 65 10.99 -18.06 10.65
N SER A 66 11.80 -17.17 11.20
CA SER A 66 13.12 -17.48 11.76
C SER A 66 13.05 -18.34 13.03
N GLY A 67 11.96 -18.21 13.82
CA GLY A 67 11.69 -19.04 14.99
C GLY A 67 11.49 -20.53 14.68
N ARG A 68 11.43 -20.92 13.41
CA ARG A 68 11.48 -22.33 12.98
C ARG A 68 12.89 -22.89 12.98
N ALA A 69 13.94 -22.06 13.11
CA ALA A 69 15.32 -22.52 13.20
C ALA A 69 15.65 -23.05 14.61
N GLY A 70 16.35 -24.19 14.67
CA GLY A 70 16.75 -24.87 15.89
C GLY A 70 15.67 -25.83 16.41
N ARG A 71 15.97 -27.13 16.44
CA ARG A 71 15.07 -28.16 16.97
C ARG A 71 15.39 -28.43 18.44
N ARG A 72 14.36 -28.32 19.29
CA ARG A 72 14.46 -28.60 20.73
C ARG A 72 15.03 -29.99 20.98
N GLY A 73 16.06 -30.08 21.82
CA GLY A 73 16.71 -31.35 22.19
C GLY A 73 17.59 -31.98 21.10
N LYS A 74 17.66 -31.41 19.89
CA LYS A 74 18.51 -31.93 18.78
C LYS A 74 19.61 -30.97 18.36
N ASP A 75 19.35 -29.66 18.37
CA ASP A 75 20.30 -28.64 17.95
C ASP A 75 20.68 -27.74 19.13
N THR A 76 21.95 -27.34 19.22
CA THR A 76 22.45 -26.41 20.24
C THR A 76 21.99 -24.98 20.00
N SER A 77 21.82 -24.59 18.74
CA SER A 77 21.31 -23.28 18.31
C SER A 77 20.66 -23.39 16.92
N GLY A 78 19.73 -22.48 16.63
CA GLY A 78 19.15 -22.29 15.31
C GLY A 78 19.99 -21.34 14.47
N LYS A 79 20.12 -21.61 13.16
CA LYS A 79 20.80 -20.71 12.22
C LYS A 79 19.80 -20.06 11.28
N CYS A 80 19.89 -18.74 11.11
CA CYS A 80 19.10 -17.98 10.16
C CYS A 80 20.02 -17.28 9.17
N VAL A 81 19.77 -17.45 7.87
CA VAL A 81 20.56 -16.85 6.80
C VAL A 81 19.63 -15.99 5.94
N ILE A 82 19.98 -14.73 5.74
CA ILE A 82 19.25 -13.81 4.86
C ILE A 82 20.14 -13.52 3.65
N ILE A 83 19.61 -13.78 2.45
CA ILE A 83 20.26 -13.39 1.20
C ILE A 83 19.87 -11.94 0.91
N ILE A 84 20.86 -11.07 0.72
CA ILE A 84 20.71 -9.62 0.55
C ILE A 84 21.02 -9.24 -0.90
N ASP A 85 20.26 -8.30 -1.46
CA ASP A 85 20.43 -7.72 -2.80
C ASP A 85 20.94 -6.26 -2.68
N GLU A 86 21.56 -5.70 -3.72
CA GLU A 86 22.19 -4.36 -3.73
C GLU A 86 21.22 -3.21 -3.44
N LYS A 87 19.92 -3.43 -3.62
CA LYS A 87 18.87 -2.42 -3.43
C LYS A 87 18.45 -2.22 -1.97
N MET A 88 18.98 -3.02 -1.04
CA MET A 88 18.52 -3.05 0.35
C MET A 88 19.37 -2.16 1.26
N GLU A 89 18.74 -1.24 1.97
CA GLU A 89 19.40 -0.40 2.97
C GLU A 89 19.67 -1.16 4.28
N GLN A 90 20.81 -0.89 4.92
CA GLN A 90 21.20 -1.53 6.18
C GLN A 90 20.25 -1.20 7.34
N SER A 91 19.67 0.00 7.33
CA SER A 91 18.66 0.48 8.30
C SER A 91 17.45 -0.46 8.34
N SER A 92 16.90 -0.78 7.17
CA SER A 92 15.74 -1.67 7.01
C SER A 92 16.03 -3.08 7.50
N ILE A 93 17.20 -3.65 7.19
CA ILE A 93 17.58 -5.00 7.64
C ILE A 93 17.68 -5.05 9.17
N LYS A 94 18.27 -4.02 9.78
CA LYS A 94 18.35 -3.91 11.25
C LYS A 94 16.97 -3.84 11.89
N GLU A 95 16.04 -3.10 11.28
CA GLU A 95 14.66 -3.03 11.74
C GLU A 95 13.93 -4.37 11.61
N ILE A 96 14.16 -5.14 10.54
CA ILE A 96 13.55 -6.46 10.38
C ILE A 96 14.04 -7.42 11.48
N VAL A 97 15.36 -7.48 11.69
CA VAL A 97 15.99 -8.46 12.59
C VAL A 97 15.83 -8.08 14.06
N SER A 98 15.93 -6.79 14.40
CA SER A 98 15.92 -6.29 15.79
C SER A 98 14.68 -5.45 16.14
N GLY A 99 13.75 -5.28 15.21
CA GLY A 99 12.51 -4.54 15.43
C GLY A 99 11.59 -5.21 16.43
N LYS A 100 10.60 -4.45 16.89
CA LYS A 100 9.52 -4.98 17.71
C LYS A 100 8.44 -5.57 16.78
N PRO A 101 7.82 -6.70 17.14
CA PRO A 101 6.65 -7.19 16.43
C PRO A 101 5.58 -6.11 16.34
N ALA A 102 4.97 -5.96 15.17
CA ALA A 102 3.86 -5.03 14.98
C ALA A 102 2.70 -5.37 15.94
N PRO A 103 2.00 -4.37 16.49
CA PRO A 103 0.85 -4.63 17.35
C PRO A 103 -0.23 -5.39 16.57
N LEU A 104 -0.97 -6.24 17.27
CA LEU A 104 -2.15 -6.88 16.69
C LEU A 104 -3.23 -5.82 16.49
N LEU A 105 -3.47 -5.41 15.25
CA LEU A 105 -4.51 -4.45 14.90
C LEU A 105 -5.72 -5.17 14.30
N SER A 106 -6.92 -4.74 14.69
CA SER A 106 -8.15 -5.27 14.13
C SER A 106 -8.29 -4.88 12.65
N THR A 107 -8.49 -5.87 11.78
CA THR A 107 -8.90 -5.67 10.38
C THR A 107 -10.42 -5.81 10.21
N PHE A 108 -11.17 -5.66 11.30
CA PHE A 108 -12.62 -5.78 11.29
C PHE A 108 -13.21 -4.74 10.33
N HIS A 109 -13.98 -5.25 9.37
CA HIS A 109 -14.78 -4.46 8.47
C HIS A 109 -16.17 -5.06 8.44
N LEU A 110 -17.18 -4.19 8.30
CA LEU A 110 -18.55 -4.64 8.27
C LEU A 110 -18.89 -5.15 6.87
N SER A 111 -19.06 -6.47 6.72
CA SER A 111 -19.51 -7.08 5.48
C SER A 111 -21.04 -7.23 5.45
N TYR A 112 -21.61 -7.29 4.24
CA TYR A 112 -23.05 -7.53 4.07
C TYR A 112 -23.53 -8.80 4.78
N GLY A 113 -22.73 -9.87 4.77
CA GLY A 113 -23.03 -11.11 5.47
C GLY A 113 -23.14 -10.94 6.97
N THR A 114 -22.23 -10.17 7.58
CA THR A 114 -22.29 -9.85 9.02
C THR A 114 -23.57 -9.07 9.35
N ILE A 115 -23.95 -8.10 8.50
CA ILE A 115 -25.19 -7.33 8.66
C ILE A 115 -26.43 -8.23 8.56
N LEU A 116 -26.49 -9.06 7.53
CA LEU A 116 -27.65 -9.91 7.25
C LEU A 116 -27.79 -11.05 8.27
N LYS A 117 -26.68 -11.62 8.74
CA LYS A 117 -26.67 -12.67 9.78
C LYS A 117 -27.00 -12.12 11.16
N SER A 118 -26.58 -10.89 11.51
CA SER A 118 -26.96 -10.29 12.79
C SER A 118 -28.47 -10.01 12.84
N GLN A 119 -29.10 -9.62 11.72
CA GLN A 119 -30.55 -9.45 11.66
C GLN A 119 -31.36 -10.74 11.98
N LYS A 120 -30.78 -11.94 11.82
CA LYS A 120 -31.44 -13.22 12.14
C LYS A 120 -31.28 -13.66 13.59
N ARG A 121 -30.27 -13.16 14.31
CA ARG A 121 -29.93 -13.57 15.68
C ARG A 121 -30.46 -12.55 16.69
N THR A 122 -30.37 -12.88 17.98
CA THR A 122 -30.80 -11.99 19.08
C THR A 122 -29.95 -10.73 19.21
N PHE A 123 -28.82 -10.64 18.52
CA PHE A 123 -27.89 -9.50 18.57
C PHE A 123 -28.01 -8.62 17.34
N THR A 124 -27.89 -7.31 17.54
CA THR A 124 -27.91 -6.28 16.50
C THR A 124 -26.53 -6.07 15.87
N VAL A 125 -26.47 -5.38 14.72
CA VAL A 125 -25.19 -4.94 14.11
C VAL A 125 -24.39 -4.07 15.08
N LYS A 126 -25.10 -3.24 15.86
CA LYS A 126 -24.50 -2.37 16.87
C LYS A 126 -23.77 -3.19 17.93
N ASP A 127 -24.39 -4.25 18.44
CA ASP A 127 -23.76 -5.14 19.43
C ASP A 127 -22.50 -5.83 18.87
N VAL A 128 -22.49 -6.21 17.59
CA VAL A 128 -21.29 -6.78 16.94
C VAL A 128 -20.17 -5.75 16.83
N PHE A 129 -20.51 -4.50 16.53
CA PHE A 129 -19.55 -3.42 16.40
C PHE A 129 -18.99 -2.99 17.76
N GLU A 130 -19.84 -2.79 18.76
CA GLU A 130 -19.47 -2.39 20.11
C GLU A 130 -18.57 -3.44 20.80
N ASN A 131 -18.86 -4.73 20.59
CA ASN A 131 -18.02 -5.81 21.12
C ASN A 131 -16.86 -6.20 20.18
N SER A 132 -16.60 -5.44 19.12
CA SER A 132 -15.51 -5.74 18.19
C SER A 132 -14.16 -5.33 18.78
N PHE A 133 -13.10 -6.07 18.43
CA PHE A 133 -11.73 -5.70 18.81
C PHE A 133 -11.31 -4.32 18.26
N CYS A 134 -11.90 -3.89 17.13
CA CYS A 134 -11.67 -2.55 16.58
C CYS A 134 -12.19 -1.47 17.54
N MET A 135 -13.42 -1.62 18.03
CA MET A 135 -14.01 -0.67 18.98
C MET A 135 -13.24 -0.66 20.30
N PHE A 136 -12.89 -1.83 20.84
CA PHE A 136 -12.05 -1.94 22.04
C PHE A 136 -10.71 -1.20 21.89
N GLN A 137 -10.06 -1.32 20.72
CA GLN A 137 -8.80 -0.60 20.45
C GLN A 137 -9.02 0.91 20.34
N ALA A 138 -10.11 1.35 19.70
CA ALA A 138 -10.46 2.76 19.60
C ALA A 138 -10.74 3.36 20.99
N GLU A 139 -11.61 2.73 21.79
CA GLU A 139 -11.96 3.18 23.15
C GLU A 139 -10.74 3.24 24.07
N LYS A 140 -9.83 2.27 23.96
CA LYS A 140 -8.58 2.27 24.73
C LYS A 140 -7.62 3.39 24.29
N ALA A 141 -7.66 3.79 23.02
CA ALA A 141 -6.85 4.89 22.49
C ALA A 141 -7.47 6.26 22.78
N THR A 142 -8.80 6.37 22.86
CA THR A 142 -9.55 7.61 23.13
C THR A 142 -8.96 8.46 24.25
N PRO A 143 -8.72 7.97 25.48
CA PRO A 143 -8.21 8.85 26.55
C PRO A 143 -6.83 9.43 26.25
N SER A 144 -5.94 8.65 25.63
CA SER A 144 -4.61 9.14 25.22
C SER A 144 -4.68 10.14 24.06
N LEU A 145 -5.69 10.01 23.20
CA LEU A 145 -5.97 10.95 22.13
C LEU A 145 -6.63 12.21 22.69
N ASP A 146 -7.54 12.10 23.66
CA ASP A 146 -8.16 13.24 24.35
C ASP A 146 -7.13 14.03 25.15
N GLU A 147 -6.17 13.38 25.80
CA GLU A 147 -5.04 14.06 26.44
C GLU A 147 -4.16 14.78 25.42
N LYS A 148 -3.86 14.14 24.28
CA LYS A 148 -3.13 14.79 23.19
C LYS A 148 -3.92 15.92 22.56
N ILE A 149 -5.23 15.77 22.38
CA ILE A 149 -6.13 16.81 21.88
C ILE A 149 -6.12 17.95 22.88
N LYS A 150 -6.30 17.73 24.18
CA LYS A 150 -6.22 18.79 25.20
C LYS A 150 -4.85 19.45 25.26
N MET A 151 -3.76 18.68 25.11
CA MET A 151 -2.41 19.22 25.06
C MET A 151 -2.21 20.07 23.81
N LEU A 152 -2.64 19.59 22.65
CA LEU A 152 -2.58 20.30 21.38
C LEU A 152 -3.54 21.49 21.38
N GLU A 153 -4.72 21.40 21.99
CA GLU A 153 -5.68 22.49 22.19
C GLU A 153 -5.14 23.51 23.18
N SER A 154 -4.35 23.11 24.17
CA SER A 154 -3.64 24.03 25.06
C SER A 154 -2.51 24.73 24.31
N GLN A 155 -1.74 24.00 23.50
CA GLN A 155 -0.71 24.59 22.63
C GLN A 155 -1.35 25.51 21.59
N VAL A 156 -2.44 25.08 20.97
CA VAL A 156 -3.24 25.86 20.04
C VAL A 156 -3.88 27.03 20.76
N ALA A 157 -4.37 26.92 21.99
CA ALA A 157 -4.90 28.04 22.77
C ALA A 157 -3.81 29.01 23.21
N GLU A 158 -2.59 28.55 23.51
CA GLU A 158 -1.42 29.41 23.70
C GLU A 158 -1.07 30.16 22.40
N HIS A 159 -1.23 29.52 21.24
CA HIS A 159 -1.02 30.11 19.91
C HIS A 159 -2.22 30.93 19.37
N ASP A 160 -3.46 30.64 19.79
CA ASP A 160 -4.73 31.28 19.43
C ASP A 160 -5.04 32.44 20.40
N ALA A 161 -4.47 32.43 21.60
CA ALA A 161 -4.39 33.63 22.44
C ALA A 161 -3.49 34.71 21.81
N ALA A 162 -2.60 34.31 20.88
CA ALA A 162 -1.94 35.26 19.99
C ALA A 162 -2.93 35.74 18.92
N GLY A 163 -3.72 34.82 18.32
CA GLY A 163 -4.96 34.96 17.54
C GLY A 163 -4.87 34.89 16.01
N ILE A 164 -3.72 34.50 15.45
CA ILE A 164 -3.46 34.52 13.99
C ILE A 164 -4.34 33.47 13.28
N ASP A 165 -4.95 33.80 12.12
CA ASP A 165 -5.68 32.83 11.30
C ASP A 165 -4.64 32.04 10.49
N VAL A 166 -4.26 30.92 11.10
CA VAL A 166 -3.20 30.01 10.65
C VAL A 166 -3.50 29.41 9.27
N ALA A 167 -4.77 29.29 8.86
CA ALA A 167 -5.14 28.66 7.60
C ALA A 167 -4.89 29.57 6.39
N GLU A 168 -5.10 30.88 6.52
CA GLU A 168 -4.75 31.83 5.47
C GLU A 168 -3.25 32.13 5.48
N TYR A 169 -2.61 32.19 6.65
CA TYR A 169 -1.15 32.22 6.78
C TYR A 169 -0.49 31.04 6.04
N HIS A 170 -0.97 29.81 6.26
CA HIS A 170 -0.42 28.63 5.59
C HIS A 170 -0.67 28.61 4.07
N LYS A 171 -1.77 29.23 3.59
CA LYS A 171 -2.01 29.41 2.14
C LYS A 171 -1.06 30.45 1.55
N LEU A 172 -0.80 31.54 2.25
CA LEU A 172 0.15 32.57 1.85
C LEU A 172 1.58 32.03 1.91
N ASP A 173 1.95 31.29 2.94
CA ASP A 173 3.25 30.63 3.08
C ASP A 173 3.48 29.58 1.98
N HIS A 174 2.45 28.79 1.64
CA HIS A 174 2.53 27.88 0.50
C HIS A 174 2.76 28.64 -0.82
N LYS A 175 2.05 29.75 -1.05
CA LYS A 175 2.26 30.60 -2.24
C LYS A 175 3.64 31.25 -2.26
N ILE A 176 4.13 31.74 -1.13
CA ILE A 176 5.48 32.30 -0.97
C ILE A 176 6.51 31.22 -1.30
N SER A 177 6.34 30.00 -0.76
CA SER A 177 7.21 28.85 -1.05
C SER A 177 7.19 28.46 -2.53
N GLU A 178 6.03 28.48 -3.20
CA GLU A 178 5.93 28.22 -4.64
C GLU A 178 6.62 29.29 -5.48
N ILE A 179 6.47 30.56 -5.14
CA ILE A 179 7.14 31.67 -5.83
C ILE A 179 8.65 31.62 -5.58
N GLN A 180 9.09 31.36 -4.35
CA GLN A 180 10.52 31.14 -4.03
C GLN A 180 11.10 29.96 -4.81
N LYS A 181 10.36 28.86 -4.98
CA LYS A 181 10.79 27.74 -5.81
C LYS A 181 10.96 28.14 -7.28
N LYS A 182 10.06 28.97 -7.83
CA LYS A 182 10.17 29.50 -9.20
C LYS A 182 11.38 30.44 -9.35
N ILE A 183 11.57 31.36 -8.40
CA ILE A 183 12.74 32.26 -8.37
C ILE A 183 14.03 31.44 -8.25
N ASN A 184 14.11 30.50 -7.32
CA ASN A 184 15.26 29.60 -7.15
C ASN A 184 15.52 28.76 -8.41
N TYR A 185 14.47 28.30 -9.10
CA TYR A 185 14.63 27.57 -10.35
C TYR A 185 15.29 28.41 -11.45
N VAL A 186 14.92 29.70 -11.57
CA VAL A 186 15.54 30.63 -12.52
C VAL A 186 16.97 30.97 -12.09
N MET A 187 17.20 31.19 -10.80
CA MET A 187 18.52 31.51 -10.22
C MET A 187 19.53 30.35 -10.34
N ILE A 188 19.06 29.10 -10.26
CA ILE A 188 19.88 27.88 -10.32
C ILE A 188 20.02 27.37 -11.77
N LYS A 189 19.32 27.97 -12.74
CA LYS A 189 19.44 27.62 -14.15
C LYS A 189 20.88 27.91 -14.62
N PRO A 190 21.66 26.90 -15.07
CA PRO A 190 23.07 27.10 -15.38
C PRO A 190 23.23 27.84 -16.70
N ASP A 191 23.42 29.16 -16.63
CA ASP A 191 24.04 29.93 -17.72
C ASP A 191 25.58 29.75 -17.64
N PRO A 192 26.30 29.44 -18.74
CA PRO A 192 27.74 29.19 -18.70
C PRO A 192 28.59 30.35 -18.13
N GLY A 193 28.03 31.57 -18.06
CA GLY A 193 28.67 32.73 -17.44
C GLY A 193 28.41 32.86 -15.93
N TYR A 194 27.31 32.31 -15.40
CA TYR A 194 26.89 32.50 -14.01
C TYR A 194 27.81 31.77 -13.03
N LEU A 195 28.13 30.50 -13.28
CA LEU A 195 28.97 29.69 -12.38
C LEU A 195 30.39 30.26 -12.21
N LYS A 196 30.97 30.87 -13.26
CA LYS A 196 32.27 31.56 -13.18
C LYS A 196 32.24 32.83 -12.32
N ARG A 197 31.09 33.48 -12.16
CA ARG A 197 30.90 34.68 -11.33
C ARG A 197 30.68 34.35 -9.84
N VAL A 198 30.36 33.08 -9.53
CA VAL A 198 29.97 32.62 -8.19
C VAL A 198 31.10 31.88 -7.46
N ILE A 199 32.19 31.50 -8.15
CA ILE A 199 33.40 30.94 -7.50
C ILE A 199 33.92 31.93 -6.44
N GLY A 200 34.16 31.45 -5.23
CA GLY A 200 34.58 32.25 -4.08
C GLY A 200 33.46 33.00 -3.34
N ARG A 201 32.20 32.90 -3.79
CA ARG A 201 31.04 33.46 -3.07
C ARG A 201 30.50 32.47 -2.04
N LEU A 202 29.86 33.03 -1.02
CA LEU A 202 29.05 32.29 -0.05
C LEU A 202 27.72 31.88 -0.71
N VAL A 203 27.34 30.62 -0.55
CA VAL A 203 26.08 30.06 -1.03
C VAL A 203 25.41 29.29 0.09
N TYR A 204 24.08 29.35 0.14
CA TYR A 204 23.31 28.55 1.08
C TYR A 204 22.98 27.19 0.45
N VAL A 205 23.38 26.10 1.09
CA VAL A 205 23.29 24.74 0.52
C VAL A 205 22.21 23.93 1.21
N ARG A 206 21.19 23.54 0.45
CA ARG A 206 20.13 22.64 0.90
C ARG A 206 19.95 21.51 -0.11
N ASP A 207 19.98 20.27 0.39
CA ASP A 207 19.72 19.07 -0.41
C ASP A 207 18.49 18.33 0.11
N GLY A 208 17.36 18.46 -0.60
CA GLY A 208 16.09 17.90 -0.19
C GLY A 208 15.63 18.43 1.18
N SER A 209 15.59 17.54 2.18
CA SER A 209 15.26 17.85 3.58
C SER A 209 16.47 18.19 4.44
N THR A 210 17.69 18.05 3.91
CA THR A 210 18.93 18.25 4.67
C THR A 210 19.46 19.65 4.41
N ASP A 211 19.59 20.43 5.47
CA ASP A 211 20.15 21.78 5.42
C ASP A 211 21.64 21.77 5.80
N TRP A 212 22.50 22.06 4.84
CA TRP A 212 23.96 22.06 5.03
C TRP A 212 24.49 23.43 5.47
N GLY A 213 23.64 24.47 5.51
CA GLY A 213 24.00 25.83 5.88
C GLY A 213 24.82 26.55 4.80
N TRP A 214 25.58 27.57 5.23
CA TRP A 214 26.42 28.37 4.33
C TRP A 214 27.70 27.63 3.95
N GLY A 215 28.00 27.59 2.65
CA GLY A 215 29.22 27.03 2.09
C GLY A 215 29.90 27.98 1.11
N LEU A 216 31.18 27.74 0.83
CA LEU A 216 31.96 28.53 -0.13
C LEU A 216 32.21 27.72 -1.40
N VAL A 217 31.87 28.32 -2.55
CA VAL A 217 32.03 27.66 -3.86
C VAL A 217 33.51 27.58 -4.24
N ALA A 218 34.05 26.37 -4.34
CA ALA A 218 35.48 26.11 -4.57
C ALA A 218 35.83 25.93 -6.05
N SER A 219 35.10 25.09 -6.79
CA SER A 219 35.38 24.79 -8.21
C SER A 219 34.17 24.25 -8.97
N GLU A 220 34.18 24.45 -10.29
CA GLU A 220 33.25 23.82 -11.23
C GLU A 220 33.87 22.52 -11.79
N LEU A 221 33.15 21.41 -11.70
CA LEU A 221 33.49 20.16 -12.38
C LEU A 221 32.58 20.00 -13.61
N LYS A 222 33.12 20.21 -14.82
CA LYS A 222 32.43 19.83 -16.05
C LYS A 222 32.53 18.32 -16.24
N LYS A 223 31.40 17.65 -16.43
CA LYS A 223 31.36 16.23 -16.77
C LYS A 223 31.80 16.05 -18.24
N GLU A 224 32.90 15.34 -18.47
CA GLU A 224 33.22 14.82 -19.80
C GLU A 224 32.14 13.80 -20.22
N SER A 225 31.65 13.92 -21.45
CA SER A 225 30.61 13.06 -22.00
C SER A 225 31.15 11.64 -22.24
N GLY A 226 31.07 10.79 -21.21
CA GLY A 226 31.35 9.35 -21.29
C GLY A 226 30.18 8.52 -21.84
N SER A 227 30.51 7.52 -22.66
CA SER A 227 29.69 6.72 -23.58
C SER A 227 28.34 6.19 -23.07
N GLN A 228 27.34 6.25 -23.95
CA GLN A 228 26.04 5.60 -23.81
C GLN A 228 26.16 4.06 -23.78
N THR A 229 25.72 3.44 -22.70
CA THR A 229 25.11 2.10 -22.75
C THR A 229 23.66 2.23 -22.28
N LYS A 230 22.74 1.93 -23.19
CA LYS A 230 21.29 2.06 -22.99
C LYS A 230 20.75 0.87 -22.19
N SER A 231 19.96 1.16 -21.16
CA SER A 231 18.87 0.28 -20.71
C SER A 231 17.68 1.14 -20.27
N PRO A 232 16.43 0.79 -20.67
CA PRO A 232 15.26 1.60 -20.39
C PRO A 232 14.53 1.11 -19.15
N ALA A 233 14.21 2.00 -18.20
CA ALA A 233 12.89 2.13 -17.57
C ALA A 233 12.92 3.04 -16.32
N MET A 234 12.07 4.07 -16.38
CA MET A 234 11.29 4.69 -15.29
C MET A 234 11.97 4.93 -13.93
N VAL A 235 12.79 5.98 -13.87
CA VAL A 235 12.65 7.08 -12.89
C VAL A 235 12.97 8.34 -13.69
N ALA A 236 12.18 9.41 -13.55
CA ALA A 236 12.49 10.71 -14.15
C ALA A 236 13.84 11.20 -13.61
N SER A 237 14.91 10.77 -14.27
CA SER A 237 16.28 11.07 -13.90
C SER A 237 16.46 12.54 -14.24
N ARG A 238 16.39 13.41 -13.22
CA ARG A 238 16.78 14.82 -13.35
C ARG A 238 18.14 14.83 -14.05
N LYS A 239 18.18 15.39 -15.25
CA LYS A 239 19.40 15.47 -16.05
C LYS A 239 20.36 16.38 -15.29
N ILE A 240 21.34 15.81 -14.61
CA ILE A 240 22.34 16.57 -13.84
C ILE A 240 23.27 17.23 -14.86
N GLU A 241 23.12 18.54 -15.07
CA GLU A 241 23.83 19.32 -16.09
C GLU A 241 25.18 19.87 -15.61
N CYS A 242 25.38 20.06 -14.29
CA CYS A 242 26.65 20.51 -13.70
C CYS A 242 26.89 19.92 -12.31
N THR A 243 28.16 19.84 -11.91
CA THR A 243 28.60 19.49 -10.55
C THR A 243 29.48 20.60 -10.00
N VAL A 244 29.22 21.02 -8.77
CA VAL A 244 29.90 22.13 -8.10
C VAL A 244 30.49 21.63 -6.78
N ASP A 245 31.78 21.92 -6.55
CA ASP A 245 32.42 21.63 -5.27
C ASP A 245 32.15 22.77 -4.28
N ILE A 246 31.53 22.45 -3.16
CA ILE A 246 31.19 23.42 -2.10
C ILE A 246 31.88 23.00 -0.81
N LEU A 247 32.65 23.93 -0.23
CA LEU A 247 33.25 23.76 1.09
C LEU A 247 32.20 24.10 2.15
N VAL A 248 31.86 23.13 2.98
CA VAL A 248 30.93 23.27 4.12
C VAL A 248 31.68 23.06 5.43
N CYS A 249 31.14 23.56 6.55
CA CYS A 249 31.72 23.34 7.87
C CYS A 249 31.69 21.84 8.23
N CYS A 250 32.80 21.33 8.76
CA CYS A 250 32.93 19.95 9.24
C CYS A 250 33.22 19.93 10.74
N SER A 251 32.75 18.89 11.43
CA SER A 251 32.96 18.71 12.88
C SER A 251 34.45 18.74 13.23
N THR A 252 34.79 19.40 14.34
CA THR A 252 36.15 19.45 14.89
C THR A 252 36.50 18.23 15.76
N SER A 253 35.60 17.27 15.92
CA SER A 253 35.74 16.14 16.83
C SER A 253 35.98 14.80 16.12
N SER A 254 37.22 14.55 15.67
CA SER A 254 37.80 13.20 15.71
C SER A 254 39.32 13.23 15.70
N LYS A 255 39.93 12.82 16.82
CA LYS A 255 41.36 12.52 16.92
C LYS A 255 41.62 11.07 16.44
N LYS A 256 41.56 10.80 15.13
CA LYS A 256 42.22 9.63 14.51
C LYS A 256 42.57 9.92 13.05
N GLU A 257 43.76 9.49 12.65
CA GLU A 257 44.53 9.94 11.49
C GLU A 257 44.09 9.33 10.13
N SER A 258 42.85 8.84 10.00
CA SER A 258 42.40 8.18 8.76
C SER A 258 40.93 8.41 8.35
N ASP A 259 40.15 9.23 9.05
CA ASP A 259 38.75 9.49 8.67
C ASP A 259 38.58 10.88 8.08
N ARG A 260 38.00 10.95 6.87
CA ARG A 260 37.56 12.19 6.24
C ARG A 260 36.61 12.91 7.20
N LYS A 261 36.90 14.17 7.54
CA LYS A 261 36.05 14.99 8.42
C LYS A 261 34.63 15.04 7.84
N LEU A 262 33.65 14.59 8.62
CA LEU A 262 32.26 14.56 8.21
C LEU A 262 31.68 15.99 8.20
N PRO A 263 30.97 16.39 7.13
CA PRO A 263 30.28 17.67 7.07
C PRO A 263 29.21 17.76 8.16
N CYS A 264 29.05 18.94 8.76
CA CYS A 264 28.10 19.24 9.82
C CYS A 264 26.92 20.04 9.28
N PRO A 265 25.73 19.42 9.14
CA PRO A 265 24.52 20.12 8.77
C PRO A 265 24.18 21.23 9.79
N GLY A 266 24.00 22.46 9.32
CA GLY A 266 23.54 23.60 10.13
C GLY A 266 24.60 24.34 10.97
N ASP A 267 25.88 24.00 10.87
CA ASP A 267 26.96 24.75 11.55
C ASP A 267 27.51 25.85 10.63
N THR A 268 27.15 27.10 10.94
CA THR A 268 27.54 28.33 10.21
C THR A 268 28.88 28.89 10.69
N GLY A 269 29.53 28.28 11.68
CA GLY A 269 30.80 28.75 12.25
C GLY A 269 30.71 30.18 12.80
N LYS A 270 31.66 31.05 12.42
CA LYS A 270 31.74 32.46 12.89
C LYS A 270 30.85 33.44 12.10
N LEU A 271 30.07 32.96 11.14
CA LEU A 271 29.21 33.83 10.32
C LEU A 271 28.05 34.41 11.14
N ASP A 272 27.46 33.62 12.03
CA ASP A 272 26.35 34.06 12.89
C ASP A 272 26.79 35.08 13.95
N GLU A 273 28.05 35.02 14.41
CA GLU A 273 28.64 36.04 15.30
C GLU A 273 28.81 37.40 14.61
N LYS A 274 29.02 37.40 13.28
CA LYS A 274 29.26 38.61 12.48
C LYS A 274 27.98 39.20 11.89
N TYR A 275 26.98 38.36 11.61
CA TYR A 275 25.69 38.75 11.03
C TYR A 275 24.53 38.19 11.86
N PRO A 276 24.23 38.78 13.03
CA PRO A 276 23.20 38.25 13.95
C PRO A 276 21.77 38.36 13.41
N GLN A 277 21.55 39.11 12.33
CA GLN A 277 20.25 39.20 11.62
C GLN A 277 20.21 38.38 10.33
N GLY A 278 21.21 37.52 10.09
CA GLY A 278 21.38 36.76 8.85
C GLY A 278 22.34 37.45 7.87
N VAL A 279 23.02 36.65 7.05
CA VAL A 279 23.89 37.15 5.97
C VAL A 279 22.99 37.86 4.95
N PRO A 280 23.33 39.09 4.51
CA PRO A 280 22.52 39.79 3.52
C PRO A 280 22.42 38.99 2.21
N ASP A 281 21.20 38.65 1.80
CA ASP A 281 20.94 38.03 0.51
C ASP A 281 21.20 39.04 -0.62
N ALA A 282 21.72 38.54 -1.75
CA ALA A 282 21.92 39.37 -2.94
C ALA A 282 20.57 39.64 -3.62
N ASP A 283 20.28 40.91 -3.92
CA ASP A 283 19.07 41.30 -4.66
C ASP A 283 19.15 40.73 -6.09
N PRO A 284 18.22 39.84 -6.52
CA PRO A 284 18.26 39.21 -7.84
C PRO A 284 18.24 40.20 -9.00
N ILE A 285 17.67 41.39 -8.78
CA ILE A 285 17.46 42.40 -9.81
C ILE A 285 18.60 43.44 -9.78
N LYS A 286 18.99 43.90 -8.59
CA LYS A 286 20.00 44.98 -8.44
C LYS A 286 21.44 44.49 -8.39
N ASP A 287 21.70 43.35 -7.75
CA ASP A 287 23.06 42.86 -7.47
C ASP A 287 23.53 41.79 -8.45
N LEU A 288 22.59 41.14 -9.16
CA LEU A 288 22.86 40.05 -10.11
C LEU A 288 22.56 40.40 -11.59
N ASP A 289 22.08 41.61 -11.87
CA ASP A 289 21.81 42.18 -13.21
C ASP A 289 20.92 41.28 -14.11
N ILE A 290 19.88 40.68 -13.52
CA ILE A 290 18.94 39.82 -14.24
C ILE A 290 17.77 40.66 -14.76
N GLN A 291 17.74 40.93 -16.07
CA GLN A 291 16.70 41.75 -16.74
C GLN A 291 15.50 40.94 -17.25
N ASP A 292 15.14 39.85 -16.58
CA ASP A 292 14.01 39.02 -16.98
C ASP A 292 12.69 39.62 -16.48
N ALA A 293 11.80 39.99 -17.42
CA ALA A 293 10.52 40.65 -17.10
C ALA A 293 9.60 39.77 -16.25
N GLU A 294 9.65 38.44 -16.40
CA GLU A 294 8.86 37.52 -15.57
C GLU A 294 9.41 37.43 -14.14
N LEU A 295 10.73 37.51 -13.95
CA LEU A 295 11.36 37.49 -12.63
C LEU A 295 11.02 38.75 -11.82
N ILE A 296 11.00 39.91 -12.47
CA ILE A 296 10.65 41.20 -11.83
C ILE A 296 9.20 41.17 -11.33
N GLU A 297 8.28 40.60 -12.11
CA GLU A 297 6.88 40.43 -11.70
C GLU A 297 6.75 39.50 -10.48
N TRP A 298 7.49 38.39 -10.44
CA TRP A 298 7.45 37.46 -9.31
C TRP A 298 8.06 38.02 -8.02
N VAL A 299 9.12 38.83 -8.11
CA VAL A 299 9.73 39.49 -6.95
C VAL A 299 8.77 40.51 -6.33
N HIS A 300 8.08 41.32 -7.15
CA HIS A 300 7.06 42.26 -6.69
C HIS A 300 5.83 41.55 -6.09
N GLU A 301 5.38 40.44 -6.69
CA GLU A 301 4.29 39.62 -6.14
C GLU A 301 4.67 39.01 -4.77
N LEU A 302 5.92 38.59 -4.60
CA LEU A 302 6.44 38.05 -3.33
C LEU A 302 6.44 39.12 -2.22
N GLU A 303 6.90 40.33 -2.50
CA GLU A 303 6.88 41.46 -1.54
C GLU A 303 5.44 41.81 -1.10
N ASN A 304 4.49 41.76 -2.02
CA ASN A 304 3.08 42.07 -1.77
C ASN A 304 2.37 40.97 -0.95
N LEU A 305 2.72 39.69 -1.17
CA LEU A 305 2.21 38.57 -0.39
C LEU A 305 2.76 38.53 1.04
N LEU A 306 4.03 38.92 1.24
CA LEU A 306 4.64 39.07 2.57
C LEU A 306 3.92 40.14 3.41
N GLN A 307 3.44 41.24 2.79
CA GLN A 307 2.64 42.26 3.47
C GLN A 307 1.23 41.81 3.85
N LYS A 308 0.57 41.00 2.99
CA LYS A 308 -0.77 40.46 3.27
C LYS A 308 -0.79 39.43 4.40
N ASN A 309 0.34 38.74 4.63
CA ASN A 309 0.47 37.69 5.65
C ASN A 309 0.36 38.21 7.09
N ALA A 310 0.49 39.53 7.30
CA ALA A 310 0.37 40.17 8.61
C ALA A 310 -1.07 40.43 9.07
N LEU A 311 -2.08 40.28 8.20
CA LEU A 311 -3.41 40.85 8.42
C LEU A 311 -4.53 39.84 8.69
N ILE A 312 -4.26 38.54 8.57
CA ILE A 312 -5.28 37.51 8.67
C ILE A 312 -5.14 36.80 10.01
N HIS A 313 -5.94 37.29 10.95
CA HIS A 313 -5.90 37.00 12.38
C HIS A 313 -7.31 36.84 12.96
N CYS A 314 -8.29 36.47 12.14
CA CYS A 314 -9.68 36.47 12.59
C CYS A 314 -10.52 35.43 11.84
N LEU A 315 -10.96 34.45 12.64
CA LEU A 315 -12.27 33.79 12.62
C LEU A 315 -12.43 32.45 11.90
N SER A 316 -13.14 31.60 12.64
CA SER A 316 -13.31 30.15 12.59
C SER A 316 -14.66 29.68 11.99
N VAL A 317 -14.81 28.35 11.80
CA VAL A 317 -15.92 27.48 12.30
C VAL A 317 -16.44 26.37 11.34
N ASP A 318 -16.45 25.13 11.88
CA ASP A 318 -17.28 23.89 11.80
C ASP A 318 -17.85 23.20 10.54
N ARG A 319 -17.98 21.85 10.69
CA ARG A 319 -18.72 20.92 9.82
C ARG A 319 -19.35 19.76 10.62
N GLN A 320 -20.56 19.32 10.24
CA GLN A 320 -21.22 18.09 10.76
C GLN A 320 -21.56 17.06 9.66
N ARG A 321 -21.81 15.79 10.05
CA ARG A 321 -22.37 14.69 9.22
C ARG A 321 -23.25 13.72 10.05
N MET A 322 -24.19 13.02 9.39
CA MET A 322 -25.08 11.98 9.93
C MET A 322 -25.11 10.68 9.08
N ASN A 323 -25.54 9.58 9.72
CA ASN A 323 -25.61 8.15 9.31
C ASN A 323 -27.02 7.69 8.85
N PHE A 324 -27.14 6.49 8.22
CA PHE A 324 -28.39 5.69 8.16
C PHE A 324 -28.19 4.17 7.85
N CYS A 325 -29.20 3.33 8.16
CA CYS A 325 -29.23 1.84 8.13
C CYS A 325 -30.57 1.28 7.54
N VAL A 326 -30.65 0.01 7.04
CA VAL A 326 -31.87 -0.61 6.41
C VAL A 326 -32.06 -2.13 6.75
N ARG A 327 -33.32 -2.62 6.73
CA ARG A 327 -33.91 -3.81 7.43
C ARG A 327 -34.58 -4.87 6.49
N LYS A 328 -34.47 -6.18 6.84
CA LYS A 328 -35.19 -7.46 6.52
C LYS A 328 -36.19 -7.60 5.32
N ARG A 329 -35.85 -8.43 4.29
CA ARG A 329 -36.71 -8.97 3.19
C ARG A 329 -36.33 -10.42 2.78
N PRO A 330 -37.13 -11.19 2.00
CA PRO A 330 -36.80 -12.56 1.56
C PRO A 330 -35.45 -12.70 0.84
N LYS A 331 -35.11 -11.75 -0.04
CA LYS A 331 -33.77 -11.65 -0.65
C LYS A 331 -32.66 -11.55 0.41
N GLY A 332 -32.90 -10.81 1.50
CA GLY A 332 -31.98 -10.71 2.63
C GLY A 332 -31.85 -12.02 3.43
N LEU A 333 -32.92 -12.82 3.50
CA LEU A 333 -32.87 -14.16 4.09
C LEU A 333 -32.02 -15.10 3.22
N ALA A 334 -32.21 -15.10 1.90
CA ALA A 334 -31.39 -15.87 0.97
C ALA A 334 -29.91 -15.45 1.03
N ALA A 335 -29.64 -14.14 1.00
CA ALA A 335 -28.30 -13.57 1.10
C ALA A 335 -27.56 -14.01 2.37
N SER A 336 -28.25 -14.13 3.50
CA SER A 336 -27.63 -14.59 4.76
C SER A 336 -27.24 -16.08 4.78
N LEU A 337 -27.75 -16.89 3.84
CA LEU A 337 -27.42 -18.32 3.70
C LEU A 337 -26.17 -18.53 2.83
N ILE A 338 -25.74 -17.52 2.08
CA ILE A 338 -24.54 -17.59 1.25
C ILE A 338 -23.29 -17.40 2.12
N GLU A 339 -22.44 -18.43 2.15
CA GLU A 339 -21.17 -18.41 2.89
C GLU A 339 -19.96 -18.12 2.00
N SER A 340 -20.02 -18.55 0.73
CA SER A 340 -18.95 -18.38 -0.26
C SER A 340 -19.46 -17.59 -1.45
N GLY A 341 -18.70 -16.59 -1.88
CA GLY A 341 -19.05 -15.72 -3.02
C GLY A 341 -19.81 -14.45 -2.60
N ASP A 342 -20.36 -13.75 -3.59
CA ASP A 342 -21.03 -12.46 -3.38
C ASP A 342 -22.46 -12.65 -2.84
N GLN A 343 -22.68 -12.20 -1.61
CA GLN A 343 -23.92 -12.36 -0.87
C GLN A 343 -25.07 -11.47 -1.38
N LEU A 344 -24.81 -10.45 -2.19
CA LEU A 344 -25.84 -9.63 -2.82
C LEU A 344 -26.16 -10.13 -4.23
N LEU A 345 -25.12 -10.44 -5.01
CA LEU A 345 -25.27 -10.83 -6.41
C LEU A 345 -25.91 -12.21 -6.57
N ILE A 346 -25.47 -13.21 -5.80
CA ILE A 346 -25.99 -14.57 -5.94
C ILE A 346 -27.51 -14.60 -5.73
N PRO A 347 -28.07 -14.06 -4.63
CA PRO A 347 -29.52 -13.98 -4.48
C PRO A 347 -30.20 -13.16 -5.57
N GLU A 348 -29.63 -12.03 -6.01
CA GLU A 348 -30.26 -11.22 -7.04
C GLU A 348 -30.45 -12.01 -8.34
N VAL A 349 -29.38 -12.64 -8.82
CA VAL A 349 -29.36 -13.49 -10.03
C VAL A 349 -30.30 -14.70 -9.87
N MET A 350 -30.40 -15.27 -8.67
CA MET A 350 -31.33 -16.36 -8.40
C MET A 350 -32.81 -15.92 -8.46
N PHE A 351 -33.15 -14.80 -7.83
CA PHE A 351 -34.52 -14.28 -7.80
C PHE A 351 -34.97 -13.68 -9.14
N GLU A 352 -34.03 -13.22 -9.97
CA GLU A 352 -34.29 -12.84 -11.37
C GLU A 352 -34.52 -14.05 -12.29
N GLY A 353 -34.28 -15.27 -11.80
CA GLY A 353 -34.55 -16.50 -12.53
C GLY A 353 -33.47 -16.90 -13.53
N VAL A 354 -32.25 -16.36 -13.42
CA VAL A 354 -31.15 -16.64 -14.37
C VAL A 354 -30.78 -18.13 -14.45
N PHE A 355 -30.99 -18.88 -13.36
CA PHE A 355 -30.72 -20.33 -13.29
C PHE A 355 -31.92 -21.20 -13.68
N LYS A 356 -33.09 -20.63 -13.97
CA LYS A 356 -34.37 -21.36 -14.06
C LYS A 356 -34.39 -22.40 -15.18
N ASP A 357 -33.85 -22.04 -16.34
CA ASP A 357 -33.91 -22.83 -17.57
C ASP A 357 -32.57 -23.51 -17.90
N LEU A 358 -31.65 -23.57 -16.92
CA LEU A 358 -30.33 -24.17 -17.06
C LEU A 358 -30.33 -25.61 -16.57
N ASP A 359 -29.61 -26.49 -17.27
CA ASP A 359 -29.32 -27.84 -16.77
C ASP A 359 -28.30 -27.82 -15.62
N TYR A 360 -28.14 -28.95 -14.91
CA TYR A 360 -27.23 -29.04 -13.77
C TYR A 360 -25.77 -28.73 -14.13
N ARG A 361 -25.34 -29.00 -15.37
CA ARG A 361 -23.98 -28.70 -15.85
C ARG A 361 -23.81 -27.21 -16.06
N GLN A 362 -24.77 -26.60 -16.76
CA GLN A 362 -24.84 -25.17 -17.02
C GLN A 362 -24.91 -24.36 -15.72
N VAL A 363 -25.70 -24.80 -14.74
CA VAL A 363 -25.75 -24.20 -13.40
C VAL A 363 -24.37 -24.23 -12.73
N ALA A 364 -23.70 -25.37 -12.71
CA ALA A 364 -22.39 -25.49 -12.07
C ALA A 364 -21.30 -24.69 -12.81
N THR A 365 -21.33 -24.68 -14.14
CA THR A 365 -20.43 -23.87 -14.97
C THR A 365 -20.63 -22.38 -14.71
N LEU A 366 -21.88 -21.89 -14.64
CA LEU A 366 -22.16 -20.49 -14.33
C LEU A 366 -21.83 -20.14 -12.86
N ALA A 367 -22.12 -21.04 -11.92
CA ALA A 367 -21.80 -20.86 -10.50
C ALA A 367 -20.28 -20.77 -10.23
N SER A 368 -19.45 -21.33 -11.12
CA SER A 368 -17.99 -21.21 -11.02
C SER A 368 -17.50 -19.75 -11.07
N CYS A 369 -18.29 -18.83 -11.64
CA CYS A 369 -17.99 -17.39 -11.65
C CYS A 369 -17.94 -16.77 -10.25
N PHE A 370 -18.66 -17.34 -9.28
CA PHE A 370 -18.71 -16.84 -7.90
C PHE A 370 -17.55 -17.34 -7.03
N ILE A 371 -16.71 -18.24 -7.56
CA ILE A 371 -15.57 -18.78 -6.83
C ILE A 371 -14.39 -17.81 -6.99
N PRO A 372 -13.82 -17.31 -5.88
CA PRO A 372 -12.61 -16.50 -5.95
C PRO A 372 -11.48 -17.26 -6.63
N CYS A 373 -10.96 -16.67 -7.70
CA CYS A 373 -9.96 -17.26 -8.57
C CYS A 373 -8.84 -16.23 -8.81
N GLY A 374 -7.62 -16.57 -8.41
CA GLY A 374 -6.46 -15.68 -8.55
C GLY A 374 -5.96 -15.51 -10.00
N SER A 375 -6.54 -16.24 -10.95
CA SER A 375 -6.18 -16.15 -12.37
C SER A 375 -6.95 -15.03 -13.08
N THR A 376 -6.23 -14.27 -13.90
CA THR A 376 -6.81 -13.25 -14.80
C THR A 376 -7.16 -13.82 -16.18
N LYS A 377 -6.84 -15.10 -16.46
CA LYS A 377 -7.16 -15.75 -17.73
C LYS A 377 -8.67 -15.86 -17.90
N LYS A 378 -9.19 -15.33 -19.01
CA LYS A 378 -10.59 -15.48 -19.41
C LYS A 378 -10.72 -16.73 -20.29
N THR A 379 -11.69 -17.58 -19.97
CA THR A 379 -12.11 -18.66 -20.89
C THR A 379 -13.31 -18.20 -21.72
N LYS A 380 -13.52 -18.86 -22.86
CA LYS A 380 -14.68 -18.61 -23.70
C LYS A 380 -15.93 -19.05 -22.97
N VAL A 381 -16.92 -18.16 -22.90
CA VAL A 381 -18.24 -18.50 -22.38
C VAL A 381 -18.92 -19.43 -23.39
N PRO A 382 -19.45 -20.59 -22.97
CA PRO A 382 -20.25 -21.44 -23.84
C PRO A 382 -21.42 -20.65 -24.43
N SER A 383 -21.71 -20.82 -25.72
CA SER A 383 -22.76 -20.06 -26.42
C SER A 383 -24.10 -20.13 -25.69
N GLN A 384 -24.43 -21.29 -25.14
CA GLN A 384 -25.63 -21.58 -24.35
C GLN A 384 -25.75 -20.76 -23.05
N LEU A 385 -24.64 -20.26 -22.50
CA LEU A 385 -24.61 -19.47 -21.27
C LEU A 385 -24.46 -17.97 -21.53
N SER A 386 -24.44 -17.53 -22.79
CA SER A 386 -24.18 -16.12 -23.15
C SER A 386 -25.23 -15.19 -22.56
N ASP A 387 -26.51 -15.57 -22.64
CA ASP A 387 -27.64 -14.79 -22.13
C ASP A 387 -27.61 -14.73 -20.59
N SER A 388 -27.44 -15.87 -19.93
CA SER A 388 -27.32 -15.93 -18.46
C SER A 388 -26.12 -15.14 -17.94
N MET A 389 -25.01 -15.14 -18.69
CA MET A 389 -23.82 -14.37 -18.35
C MET A 389 -24.02 -12.86 -18.55
N MET A 390 -24.82 -12.47 -19.54
CA MET A 390 -25.23 -11.07 -19.72
C MET A 390 -26.10 -10.61 -18.56
N GLN A 391 -27.12 -11.40 -18.18
CA GLN A 391 -28.00 -11.13 -17.03
C GLN A 391 -27.20 -11.01 -15.73
N LEU A 392 -26.24 -11.90 -15.47
CA LEU A 392 -25.37 -11.82 -14.31
C LEU A 392 -24.57 -10.51 -14.26
N LYS A 393 -23.98 -10.10 -15.40
CA LYS A 393 -23.23 -8.84 -15.48
C LYS A 393 -24.13 -7.63 -15.27
N ASP A 394 -25.36 -7.67 -15.77
CA ASP A 394 -26.33 -6.59 -15.61
C ASP A 394 -26.79 -6.47 -14.16
N ALA A 395 -27.09 -7.58 -13.49
CA ALA A 395 -27.37 -7.62 -12.05
C ALA A 395 -26.20 -7.05 -11.23
N ALA A 396 -24.96 -7.46 -11.52
CA ALA A 396 -23.76 -6.93 -10.86
C ALA A 396 -23.60 -5.42 -11.06
N ARG A 397 -23.82 -4.93 -12.29
CA ARG A 397 -23.75 -3.51 -12.60
C ARG A 397 -24.83 -2.71 -11.87
N ASN A 398 -26.04 -3.25 -11.77
CA ASN A 398 -27.14 -2.64 -11.05
C ASN A 398 -26.82 -2.52 -9.55
N ILE A 399 -26.29 -3.59 -8.93
CA ILE A 399 -25.86 -3.59 -7.53
C ILE A 399 -24.80 -2.53 -7.29
N ALA A 400 -23.73 -2.49 -8.09
CA ALA A 400 -22.66 -1.51 -7.94
C ALA A 400 -23.14 -0.06 -8.10
N LYS A 401 -24.02 0.21 -9.08
CA LYS A 401 -24.64 1.53 -9.25
C LYS A 401 -25.49 1.93 -8.05
N VAL A 402 -26.22 0.99 -7.46
CA VAL A 402 -26.99 1.26 -6.23
C VAL A 402 -26.04 1.57 -5.08
N GLN A 403 -24.97 0.80 -4.89
CA GLN A 403 -23.97 1.07 -3.85
C GLN A 403 -23.32 2.46 -4.01
N GLN A 404 -23.00 2.85 -5.24
CA GLN A 404 -22.45 4.17 -5.56
C GLN A 404 -23.42 5.31 -5.23
N ARG A 405 -24.74 5.14 -5.47
CA ARG A 405 -25.76 6.12 -5.06
C ARG A 405 -25.80 6.36 -3.55
N TYR A 406 -25.44 5.34 -2.76
CA TYR A 406 -25.30 5.44 -1.31
C TYR A 406 -23.89 5.86 -0.85
N LYS A 407 -23.08 6.42 -1.75
CA LYS A 407 -21.74 6.96 -1.48
C LYS A 407 -20.73 5.94 -0.97
N LEU A 408 -20.91 4.67 -1.33
CA LEU A 408 -19.86 3.66 -1.16
C LEU A 408 -18.81 3.85 -2.26
N GLU A 409 -17.53 3.82 -1.88
CA GLU A 409 -16.39 3.92 -2.80
C GLU A 409 -16.21 2.60 -3.55
N ILE A 410 -16.95 2.43 -4.66
CA ILE A 410 -16.93 1.23 -5.48
C ILE A 410 -16.77 1.63 -6.94
N ASP A 411 -15.79 1.01 -7.60
CA ASP A 411 -15.66 1.05 -9.06
C ASP A 411 -16.60 0.01 -9.69
N VAL A 412 -17.52 0.50 -10.52
CA VAL A 412 -18.59 -0.31 -11.13
C VAL A 412 -18.02 -1.34 -12.10
N ASP A 413 -17.02 -0.96 -12.89
CA ASP A 413 -16.45 -1.82 -13.92
C ASP A 413 -15.57 -2.91 -13.29
N GLU A 414 -14.82 -2.54 -12.25
CA GLU A 414 -14.08 -3.49 -11.44
C GLU A 414 -15.01 -4.48 -10.74
N TYR A 415 -16.10 -4.02 -10.11
CA TYR A 415 -17.05 -4.92 -9.45
C TYR A 415 -17.65 -5.94 -10.44
N VAL A 416 -18.10 -5.48 -11.61
CA VAL A 416 -18.61 -6.36 -12.67
C VAL A 416 -17.53 -7.34 -13.14
N ARG A 417 -16.29 -6.89 -13.32
CA ARG A 417 -15.16 -7.74 -13.72
C ARG A 417 -14.85 -8.81 -12.67
N LEU A 418 -14.85 -8.47 -11.39
CA LEU A 418 -14.55 -9.40 -10.30
C LEU A 418 -15.67 -10.41 -10.08
N SER A 419 -16.92 -10.02 -10.35
CA SER A 419 -18.13 -10.86 -10.21
C SER A 419 -18.42 -11.77 -11.40
N SER A 420 -17.82 -11.50 -12.57
CA SER A 420 -18.06 -12.23 -13.82
C SER A 420 -16.81 -12.96 -14.35
N ARG A 421 -16.01 -13.52 -13.43
CA ARG A 421 -14.77 -14.23 -13.78
C ARG A 421 -15.07 -15.55 -14.48
N THR A 422 -14.55 -15.71 -15.70
CA THR A 422 -14.74 -16.94 -16.48
C THR A 422 -13.59 -17.94 -16.34
N CYS A 423 -12.61 -17.71 -15.45
CA CYS A 423 -11.39 -18.51 -15.40
C CYS A 423 -11.63 -20.01 -15.13
N LEU A 424 -12.74 -20.39 -14.48
CA LEU A 424 -13.05 -21.77 -14.10
C LEU A 424 -14.19 -22.41 -14.89
N MET A 425 -14.88 -21.67 -15.77
CA MET A 425 -16.07 -22.18 -16.46
C MET A 425 -15.74 -23.42 -17.29
N ASP A 426 -14.70 -23.33 -18.11
CA ASP A 426 -14.23 -24.42 -18.96
C ASP A 426 -13.73 -25.63 -18.14
N VAL A 427 -13.02 -25.38 -17.04
CA VAL A 427 -12.55 -26.43 -16.12
C VAL A 427 -13.71 -27.20 -15.52
N VAL A 428 -14.73 -26.48 -15.01
CA VAL A 428 -15.90 -27.09 -14.37
C VAL A 428 -16.75 -27.84 -15.38
N ASP A 429 -16.96 -27.29 -16.57
CA ASP A 429 -17.75 -27.94 -17.63
C ASP A 429 -17.12 -29.28 -18.05
N ARG A 430 -15.81 -29.30 -18.28
CA ARG A 430 -15.07 -30.53 -18.65
C ARG A 430 -15.02 -31.55 -17.52
N TRP A 431 -14.84 -31.08 -16.28
CA TRP A 431 -14.88 -31.95 -15.11
C TRP A 431 -16.23 -32.66 -14.96
N ILE A 432 -17.34 -31.93 -15.13
CA ILE A 432 -18.70 -32.48 -15.03
C ILE A 432 -19.02 -33.43 -16.19
N LYS A 433 -18.40 -33.22 -17.36
CA LYS A 433 -18.47 -34.17 -18.49
C LYS A 433 -17.73 -35.49 -18.21
N GLY A 434 -16.96 -35.57 -17.14
CA GLY A 434 -16.23 -36.78 -16.74
C GLY A 434 -14.85 -36.90 -17.37
N GLU A 435 -14.26 -35.80 -17.85
CA GLU A 435 -12.86 -35.79 -18.26
C GLU A 435 -11.96 -36.14 -17.07
N ILE A 436 -10.90 -36.90 -17.34
CA ILE A 436 -9.94 -37.28 -16.30
C ILE A 436 -9.15 -36.05 -15.84
N PHE A 437 -8.82 -36.03 -14.55
CA PHE A 437 -8.13 -34.92 -13.90
C PHE A 437 -6.90 -34.41 -14.65
N GLU A 438 -6.08 -35.31 -15.18
CA GLU A 438 -4.88 -34.96 -15.95
C GLU A 438 -5.19 -34.09 -17.18
N GLN A 439 -6.25 -34.39 -17.92
CA GLN A 439 -6.66 -33.66 -19.12
C GLN A 439 -7.15 -32.25 -18.76
N VAL A 440 -7.94 -32.16 -17.69
CA VAL A 440 -8.48 -30.89 -17.19
C VAL A 440 -7.35 -29.97 -16.71
N VAL A 441 -6.40 -30.50 -15.93
CA VAL A 441 -5.28 -29.72 -15.38
C VAL A 441 -4.27 -29.32 -16.46
N THR A 442 -3.92 -30.21 -17.40
CA THR A 442 -2.97 -29.88 -18.47
C THR A 442 -3.46 -28.74 -19.36
N SER A 443 -4.78 -28.59 -19.48
CA SER A 443 -5.38 -27.54 -20.28
C SER A 443 -5.43 -26.16 -19.60
N THR A 444 -5.04 -26.07 -18.32
CA THR A 444 -5.11 -24.82 -17.55
C THR A 444 -3.90 -24.62 -16.63
N ASP A 445 -3.35 -23.40 -16.57
CA ASP A 445 -2.27 -23.05 -15.63
C ASP A 445 -2.74 -22.98 -14.15
N ILE A 446 -3.90 -23.55 -13.84
CA ILE A 446 -4.65 -23.29 -12.62
C ILE A 446 -4.52 -24.47 -11.63
N MET A 447 -3.30 -25.03 -11.51
CA MET A 447 -3.00 -26.04 -10.48
C MET A 447 -3.38 -25.62 -9.04
N PRO A 448 -3.28 -24.34 -8.63
CA PRO A 448 -3.69 -23.92 -7.28
C PRO A 448 -5.20 -23.88 -7.00
N VAL A 449 -6.08 -23.98 -8.00
CA VAL A 449 -7.53 -23.74 -7.81
C VAL A 449 -8.34 -25.00 -7.55
N LEU A 450 -7.73 -26.17 -7.63
CA LEU A 450 -8.39 -27.43 -7.25
C LEU A 450 -8.82 -27.46 -5.77
N ARG A 451 -8.10 -26.74 -4.90
CA ARG A 451 -8.50 -26.55 -3.50
C ARG A 451 -9.74 -25.67 -3.36
N SER A 452 -9.86 -24.61 -4.17
CA SER A 452 -11.06 -23.76 -4.19
C SER A 452 -12.24 -24.45 -4.85
N LEU A 453 -12.02 -25.30 -5.86
CA LEU A 453 -13.09 -26.03 -6.53
C LEU A 453 -13.83 -26.98 -5.58
N GLN A 454 -13.14 -27.80 -4.77
CA GLN A 454 -13.85 -28.76 -3.92
C GLN A 454 -14.65 -28.13 -2.78
N ILE A 455 -14.15 -27.08 -2.12
CA ILE A 455 -14.85 -26.51 -0.97
C ILE A 455 -15.81 -25.40 -1.41
N SER A 456 -15.37 -24.52 -2.30
CA SER A 456 -16.17 -23.34 -2.69
C SER A 456 -17.24 -23.67 -3.72
N LEU A 457 -17.04 -24.63 -4.64
CA LEU A 457 -18.10 -25.03 -5.57
C LEU A 457 -19.22 -25.77 -4.84
N PHE A 458 -18.88 -26.71 -3.94
CA PHE A 458 -19.90 -27.41 -3.13
C PHE A 458 -20.64 -26.44 -2.21
N SER A 459 -19.95 -25.50 -1.56
CA SER A 459 -20.58 -24.47 -0.73
C SER A 459 -21.50 -23.56 -1.56
N ALA A 460 -21.06 -23.10 -2.73
CA ALA A 460 -21.87 -22.28 -3.63
C ALA A 460 -23.10 -23.03 -4.16
N LEU A 461 -22.93 -24.27 -4.62
CA LEU A 461 -24.02 -25.11 -5.11
C LEU A 461 -25.01 -25.48 -4.00
N ALA A 462 -24.53 -25.76 -2.79
CA ALA A 462 -25.39 -26.01 -1.63
C ALA A 462 -26.20 -24.75 -1.27
N GLY A 463 -25.58 -23.56 -1.28
CA GLY A 463 -26.27 -22.30 -1.08
C GLY A 463 -27.37 -22.06 -2.12
N ILE A 464 -27.06 -22.27 -3.41
CA ILE A 464 -28.03 -22.18 -4.51
C ILE A 464 -29.17 -23.18 -4.31
N TRP A 465 -28.86 -24.44 -3.99
CA TRP A 465 -29.89 -25.47 -3.80
C TRP A 465 -30.82 -25.18 -2.61
N ILE A 466 -30.28 -24.71 -1.49
CA ILE A 466 -31.07 -24.32 -0.31
C ILE A 466 -32.00 -23.15 -0.65
N ILE A 467 -31.51 -22.12 -1.35
CA ILE A 467 -32.33 -20.98 -1.76
C ILE A 467 -33.42 -21.42 -2.73
N TYR A 468 -33.12 -22.33 -3.66
CA TYR A 468 -34.12 -22.87 -4.59
C TYR A 468 -35.26 -23.60 -3.87
N ILE A 469 -34.94 -24.37 -2.82
CA ILE A 469 -35.95 -25.01 -1.96
C ILE A 469 -36.80 -23.95 -1.24
N GLU A 470 -36.17 -22.91 -0.70
CA GLU A 470 -36.87 -21.86 0.05
C GLU A 470 -37.74 -20.95 -0.85
N ILE A 471 -37.38 -20.79 -2.13
CA ILE A 471 -38.22 -20.08 -3.12
C ILE A 471 -39.43 -20.95 -3.53
N LYS A 472 -39.29 -22.28 -3.53
CA LYS A 472 -40.37 -23.22 -3.87
C LYS A 472 -41.36 -23.48 -2.72
N ARG A 473 -40.92 -23.28 -1.48
CA ARG A 473 -41.77 -23.27 -0.28
C ARG A 473 -42.52 -21.95 -0.17
#